data_AF-A0A9X9WQW2-F1
#
_entry.id   AF-A0A9X9WQW2-F1
#
_cell.length_a   1.000
_cell.length_b   1.000
_cell.length_c   1.000
_cell.angle_alpha   90.00
_cell.angle_beta   90.00
_cell.angle_gamma   90.00
#
_symmetry.space_group_name_H-M   'P 1'
#
loop_
_entity.id
_entity.type
_entity.pdbx_description
1 polymer ?
#
loop_
_entity_poly.entity_id
_entity_poly.type
_entity_poly.pdbx_seq_one_letter_code
_entity_poly.pdbx_strand_id
1 'polypeptide(L)'
;LREVLTAREPGAAAPILDQVGVPAGLEAALGAALGETLESPAEESGPRFWRALPPLDAAAPLPDGAVPLSRLVEAPAMLTRALSQIGLLPKGADGAALQAALKPGQSLVTEDGALWRWDGHTARAGAPTPGAVRLAQRNALRAAEAKLDRAEAEAATTEAARAAAAAR
;
A
#
# COMPACT_ATOMS: atom_id res chain seq x y z
N LEU A 1 -11.34 7.16 20.09
CA LEU A 1 -11.32 6.22 18.93
C LEU A 1 -10.25 6.59 17.90
N ARG A 2 -10.20 7.85 17.44
CA ARG A 2 -9.12 8.36 16.56
C ARG A 2 -7.71 8.15 17.16
N GLU A 3 -7.55 8.45 18.45
CA GLU A 3 -6.31 8.25 19.23
C GLU A 3 -5.83 6.79 19.34
N VAL A 4 -6.75 5.83 19.40
CA VAL A 4 -6.41 4.41 19.60
C VAL A 4 -5.90 3.78 18.30
N LEU A 5 -6.30 4.32 17.15
CA LEU A 5 -5.81 3.90 15.83
C LEU A 5 -4.52 4.64 15.42
N THR A 6 -4.22 5.77 16.06
CA THR A 6 -3.00 6.56 15.86
C THR A 6 -2.06 6.52 17.05
N ALA A 7 -2.14 5.50 17.92
CA ALA A 7 -1.23 5.34 19.05
C ALA A 7 0.20 5.07 18.54
N ARG A 8 0.82 6.13 18.03
CA ARG A 8 2.24 6.25 17.70
C ARG A 8 2.90 6.75 18.96
N GLU A 9 4.03 6.15 19.30
CA GLU A 9 4.94 6.74 20.28
C GLU A 9 5.19 8.21 19.90
N PRO A 10 5.04 9.17 20.82
CA PRO A 10 5.29 10.58 20.53
C PRO A 10 6.71 10.76 19.95
N GLY A 11 6.80 11.30 18.73
CA GLY A 11 8.08 11.49 18.02
C GLY A 11 8.47 10.37 17.05
N ALA A 12 7.67 9.31 16.89
CA ALA A 12 7.90 8.31 15.86
C ALA A 12 7.66 8.88 14.45
N ALA A 13 8.65 8.72 13.57
CA ALA A 13 8.56 9.11 12.17
C ALA A 13 7.40 8.39 11.44
N ALA A 14 6.76 9.08 10.49
CA ALA A 14 5.62 8.52 9.77
C ALA A 14 6.04 7.29 8.92
N PRO A 15 5.23 6.20 8.93
CA PRO A 15 5.41 5.06 8.04
C PRO A 15 5.59 5.44 6.58
N ILE A 16 6.39 4.67 5.83
CA ILE A 16 6.50 4.89 4.39
C ILE A 16 5.14 4.72 3.69
N LEU A 17 4.24 3.87 4.24
CA LEU A 17 2.89 3.65 3.72
C LEU A 17 2.07 4.94 3.55
N ASP A 18 2.28 5.93 4.42
CA ASP A 18 1.58 7.21 4.37
C ASP A 18 1.97 8.03 3.12
N GLN A 19 3.14 7.75 2.56
CA GLN A 19 3.69 8.39 1.37
C GLN A 19 3.42 7.59 0.08
N VAL A 20 2.65 6.49 0.16
CA VAL A 20 2.35 5.62 -0.98
C VAL A 20 0.92 5.83 -1.48
N GLY A 21 0.80 6.24 -2.75
CA GLY A 21 -0.44 6.30 -3.51
C GLY A 21 -0.72 4.98 -4.21
N VAL A 22 -1.65 4.20 -3.65
CA VAL A 22 -2.04 2.89 -4.20
C VAL A 22 -3.36 3.04 -4.96
N PRO A 23 -3.44 2.64 -6.24
CA PRO A 23 -4.72 2.56 -6.94
C PRO A 23 -5.69 1.62 -6.23
N ALA A 24 -6.98 1.94 -6.33
CA ALA A 24 -8.03 1.10 -5.77
C ALA A 24 -7.97 -0.32 -6.35
N GLY A 25 -7.99 -1.34 -5.48
CA GLY A 25 -7.92 -2.75 -5.85
C GLY A 25 -6.52 -3.36 -5.78
N LEU A 26 -5.46 -2.56 -5.58
CA LEU A 26 -4.08 -3.06 -5.46
C LEU A 26 -3.56 -3.10 -4.02
N GLU A 27 -4.38 -2.74 -3.05
CA GLU A 27 -3.96 -2.69 -1.65
C GLU A 27 -3.59 -4.08 -1.13
N ALA A 28 -4.37 -5.12 -1.44
CA ALA A 28 -4.04 -6.47 -1.02
C ALA A 28 -2.74 -6.97 -1.66
N ALA A 29 -2.51 -6.65 -2.94
CA ALA A 29 -1.25 -6.96 -3.63
C ALA A 29 -0.03 -6.30 -2.95
N LEU A 30 -0.10 -4.99 -2.68
CA LEU A 30 0.99 -4.26 -2.01
C LEU A 30 1.23 -4.77 -0.58
N GLY A 31 0.14 -5.01 0.15
CA GLY A 31 0.19 -5.52 1.52
C GLY A 31 0.81 -6.91 1.61
N ALA A 32 0.48 -7.80 0.67
CA ALA A 32 1.07 -9.12 0.56
C ALA A 32 2.57 -9.05 0.22
N ALA A 33 2.96 -8.14 -0.69
CA ALA A 33 4.35 -8.05 -1.15
C ALA A 33 5.31 -7.45 -0.11
N LEU A 34 4.93 -6.36 0.55
CA LEU A 34 5.81 -5.61 1.45
C LEU A 34 5.52 -5.83 2.94
N GLY A 35 4.31 -6.28 3.31
CA GLY A 35 4.00 -6.70 4.67
C GLY A 35 4.30 -5.63 5.73
N GLU A 36 5.05 -6.00 6.76
CA GLU A 36 5.46 -5.12 7.88
C GLU A 36 6.47 -4.03 7.50
N THR A 37 7.17 -4.18 6.39
CA THR A 37 8.17 -3.19 5.97
C THR A 37 7.52 -1.86 5.56
N LEU A 38 6.23 -1.86 5.22
CA LEU A 38 5.43 -0.66 4.98
C LEU A 38 5.34 0.28 6.20
N GLU A 39 5.59 -0.24 7.41
CA GLU A 39 5.61 0.57 8.64
C GLU A 39 6.94 1.29 8.85
N SER A 40 7.99 0.93 8.10
CA SER A 40 9.30 1.56 8.30
C SER A 40 9.23 2.99 7.75
N PRO A 41 9.66 4.01 8.49
CA PRO A 41 9.76 5.37 7.99
C PRO A 41 10.91 5.51 6.97
N ALA A 42 11.01 6.67 6.32
CA ALA A 42 12.16 7.06 5.49
C ALA A 42 13.31 7.70 6.30
N GLU A 43 13.14 7.84 7.61
CA GLU A 43 14.10 8.53 8.48
C GLU A 43 15.22 7.59 8.93
N GLU A 44 16.43 7.77 8.37
CA GLU A 44 17.58 6.87 8.61
C GLU A 44 18.15 6.93 10.04
N SER A 45 17.70 7.88 10.86
CA SER A 45 18.08 8.00 12.28
C SER A 45 17.43 6.92 13.16
N GLY A 46 16.34 6.31 12.69
CA GLY A 46 15.53 5.37 13.44
C GLY A 46 16.08 3.93 13.46
N PRO A 47 15.55 3.07 14.34
CA PRO A 47 15.98 1.67 14.45
C PRO A 47 15.57 0.80 13.24
N ARG A 48 14.66 1.28 12.40
CA ARG A 48 14.17 0.64 11.17
C ARG A 48 13.77 1.72 10.18
N PHE A 49 14.23 1.63 8.94
CA PHE A 49 13.97 2.65 7.93
C PHE A 49 14.12 2.11 6.51
N TRP A 50 13.51 2.81 5.57
CA TRP A 50 13.84 2.74 4.17
C TRP A 50 14.90 3.78 3.83
N ARG A 51 15.84 3.40 2.99
CA ARG A 51 16.88 4.28 2.45
C ARG A 51 16.78 4.30 0.94
N ALA A 52 16.95 5.49 0.37
CA ALA A 52 17.08 5.62 -1.06
C ALA A 52 18.39 4.96 -1.54
N LEU A 53 18.25 4.06 -2.50
CA LEU A 53 19.39 3.44 -3.18
C LEU A 53 19.40 3.90 -4.65
N PRO A 54 20.58 3.98 -5.28
CA PRO A 54 20.66 4.22 -6.73
C PRO A 54 19.82 3.22 -7.53
N PRO A 55 19.51 3.43 -8.80
CA PRO A 55 18.91 2.39 -9.64
C PRO A 55 19.73 1.09 -9.64
N LEU A 56 19.12 -0.04 -10.03
CA LEU A 56 19.87 -1.28 -10.28
C LEU A 56 20.59 -1.14 -11.61
N ASP A 57 21.88 -1.50 -11.66
CA ASP A 57 22.68 -1.44 -12.90
C ASP A 57 22.10 -2.35 -13.99
N ALA A 58 21.59 -3.52 -13.59
CA ALA A 58 20.85 -4.44 -14.44
C ALA A 58 19.69 -5.04 -13.64
N ALA A 59 18.48 -4.53 -13.87
CA ALA A 59 17.26 -5.12 -13.32
C ALA A 59 16.83 -6.31 -14.19
N ALA A 60 16.81 -7.52 -13.61
CA ALA A 60 16.27 -8.68 -14.29
C ALA A 60 14.79 -8.44 -14.62
N PRO A 61 14.32 -8.79 -15.83
CA PRO A 61 12.91 -8.65 -16.17
C PRO A 61 12.08 -9.60 -15.30
N LEU A 62 10.84 -9.20 -15.02
CA LEU A 62 9.84 -10.08 -14.45
C LEU A 62 9.38 -11.10 -15.51
N PRO A 63 8.81 -12.26 -15.09
CA PRO A 63 8.22 -13.22 -16.02
C PRO A 63 7.17 -12.59 -16.93
N ASP A 64 7.02 -13.14 -18.14
CA ASP A 64 6.06 -12.65 -19.13
C ASP A 64 4.63 -12.60 -18.56
N GLY A 65 3.94 -11.50 -18.87
CA GLY A 65 2.58 -11.25 -18.37
C GLY A 65 2.52 -10.56 -17.01
N ALA A 66 3.62 -10.51 -16.23
CA ALA A 66 3.65 -9.78 -14.98
C ALA A 66 4.01 -8.29 -15.19
N VAL A 67 3.24 -7.39 -14.58
CA VAL A 67 3.49 -5.94 -14.63
C VAL A 67 4.12 -5.49 -13.31
N PRO A 68 5.30 -4.83 -13.32
CA PRO A 68 5.93 -4.38 -12.07
C PRO A 68 5.05 -3.37 -11.33
N LEU A 69 4.91 -3.54 -10.01
CA LEU A 69 4.15 -2.60 -9.17
C LEU A 69 4.70 -1.17 -9.23
N SER A 70 5.99 -0.99 -9.55
CA SER A 70 6.58 0.34 -9.73
C SER A 70 5.97 1.14 -10.90
N ARG A 71 5.24 0.49 -11.80
CA ARG A 71 4.48 1.16 -12.88
C ARG A 71 3.03 1.47 -12.50
N LEU A 72 2.55 0.89 -11.40
CA LEU A 72 1.14 0.93 -10.99
C LEU A 72 0.94 1.74 -9.72
N VAL A 73 1.94 1.84 -8.86
CA VAL A 73 1.86 2.48 -7.55
C VAL A 73 2.74 3.73 -7.52
N GLU A 74 2.20 4.83 -7.01
CA GLU A 74 2.96 6.03 -6.71
C GLU A 74 3.66 5.85 -5.37
N ALA A 75 5.00 5.85 -5.36
CA ALA A 75 5.78 5.57 -4.17
C ALA A 75 7.07 6.40 -4.10
N PRO A 76 7.60 6.66 -2.90
CA PRO A 76 8.88 7.34 -2.75
C PRO A 76 10.04 6.56 -3.38
N ALA A 77 11.09 7.27 -3.82
CA ALA A 77 12.20 6.70 -4.58
C ALA A 77 12.86 5.47 -3.92
N MET A 78 12.92 5.42 -2.59
CA MET A 78 13.44 4.30 -1.81
C MET A 78 12.71 2.96 -2.04
N LEU A 79 11.44 2.97 -2.46
CA LEU A 79 10.68 1.75 -2.77
C LEU A 79 10.84 1.29 -4.22
N THR A 80 11.44 2.11 -5.09
CA THR A 80 11.54 1.83 -6.54
C THR A 80 12.18 0.47 -6.82
N ARG A 81 13.29 0.14 -6.15
CA ARG A 81 13.98 -1.14 -6.35
C ARG A 81 13.06 -2.32 -6.03
N ALA A 82 12.41 -2.29 -4.86
CA ALA A 82 11.51 -3.37 -4.43
C ALA A 82 10.31 -3.49 -5.37
N LEU A 83 9.60 -2.39 -5.64
CA LEU A 83 8.41 -2.39 -6.49
C LEU A 83 8.71 -2.76 -7.95
N SER A 84 9.94 -2.55 -8.43
CA SER A 84 10.35 -2.98 -9.78
C SER A 84 10.47 -4.50 -9.92
N GLN A 85 10.65 -5.22 -8.81
CA GLN A 85 10.84 -6.67 -8.76
C GLN A 85 9.63 -7.42 -8.19
N ILE A 86 8.52 -6.71 -7.97
CA ILE A 86 7.23 -7.30 -7.58
C ILE A 86 6.30 -7.19 -8.79
N GLY A 87 5.96 -8.32 -9.39
CA GLY A 87 5.10 -8.40 -10.57
C GLY A 87 3.63 -8.68 -10.22
N LEU A 88 2.73 -7.79 -10.64
CA LEU A 88 1.29 -8.06 -10.64
C LEU A 88 0.93 -8.98 -11.81
N LEU A 89 0.31 -10.11 -11.50
CA LEU A 89 -0.18 -11.07 -12.47
C LEU A 89 -1.52 -10.62 -13.09
N PRO A 90 -1.82 -11.06 -14.32
CA PRO A 90 -3.13 -10.85 -14.92
C PRO A 90 -4.25 -11.39 -14.03
N LYS A 91 -5.43 -10.76 -14.09
CA LYS A 91 -6.59 -11.16 -13.30
C LYS A 91 -6.92 -12.65 -13.48
N GLY A 92 -7.03 -13.37 -12.36
CA GLY A 92 -7.35 -14.81 -12.33
C GLY A 92 -6.18 -15.74 -12.64
N ALA A 93 -4.97 -15.23 -12.87
CA ALA A 93 -3.78 -16.06 -13.06
C ALA A 93 -3.26 -16.61 -11.72
N ASP A 94 -2.66 -17.80 -11.77
CA ASP A 94 -1.92 -18.43 -10.66
C ASP A 94 -0.41 -18.35 -10.96
N GLY A 95 0.36 -17.82 -10.00
CA GLY A 95 1.81 -17.67 -10.12
C GLY A 95 2.62 -18.95 -9.94
N ALA A 96 2.01 -20.08 -9.56
CA ALA A 96 2.71 -21.31 -9.21
C ALA A 96 3.61 -21.84 -10.35
N ALA A 97 3.13 -21.80 -11.59
CA ALA A 97 3.92 -22.26 -12.75
C ALA A 97 5.08 -21.32 -13.08
N LEU A 98 4.96 -20.03 -12.75
CA LEU A 98 5.98 -19.01 -13.00
C LEU A 98 6.98 -18.89 -11.85
N GLN A 99 6.66 -19.39 -10.65
CA GLN A 99 7.47 -19.24 -9.45
C GLN A 99 8.90 -19.76 -9.62
N ALA A 100 9.07 -20.91 -10.29
CA ALA A 100 10.38 -21.51 -10.53
C ALA A 100 11.26 -20.69 -11.50
N ALA A 101 10.67 -19.77 -12.28
CA ALA A 101 11.39 -18.91 -13.21
C ALA A 101 11.87 -17.58 -12.58
N LEU A 102 11.39 -17.27 -11.36
CA LEU A 102 11.73 -16.03 -10.66
C LEU A 102 13.23 -15.94 -10.37
N LYS A 103 13.78 -14.74 -10.53
CA LYS A 103 15.16 -14.44 -10.15
C LYS A 103 15.23 -14.08 -8.66
N PRO A 104 16.42 -14.19 -8.04
CA PRO A 104 16.61 -13.79 -6.65
C PRO A 104 16.07 -12.38 -6.36
N GLY A 105 15.26 -12.27 -5.31
CA GLY A 105 14.60 -11.03 -4.89
C GLY A 105 13.26 -10.74 -5.56
N GLN A 106 12.84 -11.49 -6.58
CA GLN A 106 11.56 -11.27 -7.26
C GLN A 106 10.39 -11.92 -6.54
N SER A 107 9.20 -11.36 -6.75
CA SER A 107 7.95 -11.96 -6.37
C SER A 107 6.84 -11.67 -7.37
N LEU A 108 5.81 -12.51 -7.36
CA LEU A 108 4.57 -12.34 -8.09
C LEU A 108 3.44 -12.15 -7.11
N VAL A 109 2.51 -11.25 -7.43
CA VAL A 109 1.30 -11.02 -6.66
C VAL A 109 0.08 -10.94 -7.55
N THR A 110 -1.08 -11.25 -7.00
CA THR A 110 -2.39 -10.98 -7.61
C THR A 110 -3.06 -9.80 -6.92
N GLU A 111 -4.08 -9.23 -7.57
CA GLU A 111 -4.87 -8.11 -7.02
C GLU A 111 -5.51 -8.47 -5.66
N ASP A 112 -5.91 -9.73 -5.46
CA ASP A 112 -6.50 -10.25 -4.21
C ASP A 112 -5.45 -10.65 -3.16
N GLY A 113 -4.16 -10.43 -3.43
CA GLY A 113 -3.08 -10.57 -2.46
C GLY A 113 -2.51 -11.98 -2.29
N ALA A 114 -2.68 -12.89 -3.27
CA ALA A 114 -1.83 -14.07 -3.32
C ALA A 114 -0.40 -13.65 -3.68
N LEU A 115 0.60 -14.40 -3.19
CA LEU A 115 2.02 -14.09 -3.31
C LEU A 115 2.81 -15.35 -3.62
N TRP A 116 3.74 -15.27 -4.57
CA TRP A 116 4.77 -16.27 -4.83
C TRP A 116 6.14 -15.59 -4.84
N ARG A 117 7.07 -16.05 -4.01
CA ARG A 117 8.45 -15.53 -3.95
C ARG A 117 9.43 -16.50 -4.58
N TRP A 118 10.54 -15.93 -5.07
CA TRP A 118 11.63 -16.68 -5.69
C TRP A 118 12.24 -17.78 -4.80
N ASP A 119 12.14 -17.65 -3.48
CA ASP A 119 12.67 -18.59 -2.49
C ASP A 119 11.71 -19.76 -2.18
N GLY A 120 10.57 -19.84 -2.87
CA GLY A 120 9.56 -20.87 -2.67
C GLY A 120 8.46 -20.51 -1.67
N HIS A 121 8.54 -19.35 -1.00
CA HIS A 121 7.46 -18.91 -0.13
C HIS A 121 6.21 -18.53 -0.93
N THR A 122 5.06 -19.09 -0.54
CA THR A 122 3.76 -18.83 -1.18
C THR A 122 2.70 -18.50 -0.13
N ALA A 123 1.91 -17.45 -0.38
CA ALA A 123 0.73 -17.12 0.40
C ALA A 123 -0.50 -17.09 -0.52
N ARG A 124 -1.62 -17.63 -0.03
CA ARG A 124 -2.90 -17.57 -0.74
C ARG A 124 -3.57 -16.21 -0.50
N ALA A 125 -4.42 -15.81 -1.44
CA ALA A 125 -5.27 -14.63 -1.28
C ALA A 125 -6.06 -14.71 0.04
N GLY A 126 -6.18 -13.58 0.73
CA GLY A 126 -6.84 -13.50 2.04
C GLY A 126 -6.06 -14.11 3.22
N ALA A 127 -4.86 -14.67 3.00
CA ALA A 127 -4.01 -15.06 4.11
C ALA A 127 -3.71 -13.83 4.98
N PRO A 128 -3.91 -13.90 6.32
CA PRO A 128 -3.66 -12.75 7.19
C PRO A 128 -2.21 -12.31 7.11
N THR A 129 -1.97 -11.08 6.67
CA THR A 129 -0.66 -10.44 6.75
C THR A 129 -0.74 -9.15 7.56
N PRO A 130 0.29 -8.80 8.35
CA PRO A 130 0.31 -7.53 9.06
C PRO A 130 0.14 -6.33 8.12
N GLY A 131 0.67 -6.41 6.89
CA GLY A 131 0.53 -5.38 5.86
C GLY A 131 -0.93 -5.21 5.39
N ALA A 132 -1.63 -6.31 5.09
CA ALA A 132 -3.03 -6.26 4.66
C ALA A 132 -3.96 -5.68 5.73
N VAL A 133 -3.78 -6.05 7.01
CA VAL A 133 -4.57 -5.50 8.12
C VAL A 133 -4.44 -3.98 8.21
N ARG A 134 -3.21 -3.46 8.09
CA ARG A 134 -2.98 -2.01 8.22
C ARG A 134 -3.43 -1.23 6.99
N LEU A 135 -3.24 -1.78 5.79
CA LEU A 135 -3.82 -1.20 4.57
C LEU A 135 -5.35 -1.12 4.66
N ALA A 136 -6.01 -2.16 5.17
CA ALA A 136 -7.45 -2.14 5.42
C ALA A 136 -7.84 -1.06 6.46
N GLN A 137 -7.10 -0.95 7.56
CA GLN A 137 -7.30 0.11 8.56
C GLN A 137 -7.13 1.52 7.97
N ARG A 138 -6.11 1.74 7.14
CA ARG A 138 -5.87 3.02 6.46
C ARG A 138 -7.00 3.36 5.49
N ASN A 139 -7.44 2.39 4.70
CA ASN A 139 -8.55 2.58 3.77
C ASN A 139 -9.85 2.90 4.53
N ALA A 140 -10.10 2.24 5.66
CA ALA A 140 -11.23 2.54 6.54
C ALA A 140 -11.15 3.95 7.14
N LEU A 141 -9.96 4.39 7.56
CA LEU A 141 -9.74 5.75 8.07
C LEU A 141 -10.01 6.80 7.00
N ARG A 142 -9.41 6.67 5.81
CA ARG A 142 -9.66 7.58 4.68
C ARG A 142 -11.14 7.66 4.31
N ALA A 143 -11.83 6.52 4.31
CA ALA A 143 -13.26 6.47 4.04
C ALA A 143 -14.10 7.16 5.12
N ALA A 144 -13.68 7.09 6.39
CA ALA A 144 -14.33 7.77 7.50
C ALA A 144 -14.09 9.29 7.46
N GLU A 145 -12.87 9.73 7.18
CA GLU A 145 -12.50 11.15 7.01
C GLU A 145 -13.30 11.78 5.86
N ALA A 146 -13.34 11.12 4.70
CA ALA A 146 -14.14 11.61 3.57
C ALA A 146 -15.65 11.69 3.88
N LYS A 147 -16.17 10.86 4.81
CA LYS A 147 -17.56 10.97 5.27
C LYS A 147 -17.76 12.16 6.20
N LEU A 148 -16.79 12.42 7.09
CA LEU A 148 -16.81 13.57 7.99
C LEU A 148 -16.82 14.87 7.20
N ASP A 149 -15.91 15.03 6.24
CA ASP A 149 -15.81 16.23 5.41
C ASP A 149 -17.12 16.52 4.66
N ARG A 150 -17.77 15.47 4.13
CA ARG A 150 -19.09 15.60 3.49
C ARG A 150 -20.17 16.03 4.47
N ALA A 151 -20.22 15.43 5.65
CA ALA A 151 -21.21 15.77 6.66
C ALA A 151 -21.03 17.22 7.17
N GLU A 152 -19.79 17.69 7.33
CA GLU A 152 -19.49 19.07 7.69
C GLU A 152 -19.93 20.05 6.61
N ALA A 153 -19.67 19.74 5.34
CA ALA A 153 -20.15 20.55 4.21
C ALA A 153 -21.70 20.59 4.16
N GLU A 154 -22.38 19.46 4.36
CA GLU A 154 -23.84 19.38 4.41
C GLU A 154 -24.42 20.17 5.61
N ALA A 155 -23.79 20.10 6.78
CA ALA A 155 -24.19 20.88 7.94
C ALA A 155 -24.07 22.39 7.68
N ALA A 156 -22.93 22.84 7.13
CA ALA A 156 -22.69 24.24 6.80
C ALA A 156 -23.70 24.78 5.78
N THR A 157 -24.04 24.00 4.74
CA THR A 157 -25.06 24.40 3.75
C THR A 157 -26.45 24.49 4.37
N THR A 158 -26.79 23.57 5.28
CA THR A 158 -28.08 23.57 6.00
C THR A 158 -28.19 24.78 6.93
N GLU A 159 -27.12 25.12 7.66
CA GLU A 159 -27.07 26.30 8.52
C GLU A 159 -27.21 27.59 7.71
N ALA A 160 -26.50 27.71 6.59
CA ALA A 160 -26.62 28.86 5.69
C ALA A 160 -28.05 29.01 5.14
N ALA A 161 -28.70 27.91 4.75
CA ALA A 161 -30.09 27.93 4.29
C ALA A 161 -31.08 28.35 5.39
N ARG A 162 -30.89 27.88 6.62
CA ARG A 162 -31.71 28.29 7.78
C ARG A 162 -31.55 29.77 8.10
N ALA A 163 -30.32 30.28 8.10
CA ALA A 163 -30.04 31.70 8.32
C ALA A 163 -30.70 32.59 7.25
N ALA A 164 -30.64 32.18 5.98
CA ALA A 164 -31.27 32.91 4.88
C ALA A 164 -32.81 32.90 4.96
N ALA A 165 -33.42 31.81 5.45
CA ALA A 165 -34.87 31.72 5.64
C ALA A 165 -35.37 32.57 6.82
N ALA A 166 -34.58 32.71 7.89
CA ALA A 166 -34.91 33.53 9.06
C ALA A 166 -34.76 35.04 8.82
N ALA A 167 -34.04 35.44 7.77
CA ALA A 167 -33.84 36.84 7.38
C ALA A 167 -34.91 37.38 6.40
N ARG A 168 -35.92 36.58 6.05
CA ARG A 168 -37.07 36.96 5.21
C ARG A 168 -38.31 37.18 6.08
#